data_AF-B5VNC9-F1
#
_entry.id   AF-B5VNC9-F1
#
_cell.length_a   1.000
_cell.length_b   1.000
_cell.length_c   1.000
_cell.angle_alpha   90.00
_cell.angle_beta   90.00
_cell.angle_gamma   90.00
#
_symmetry.space_group_name_H-M   'P 1'
#
loop_
_entity.id
_entity.type
_entity.pdbx_description
1 polymer ?
#
loop_
_entity_poly.entity_id
_entity_poly.type
_entity_poly.pdbx_seq_one_letter_code
_entity_poly.pdbx_strand_id
1 'polypeptide(L)'
;ENLSQNKLSSDVTQAIDLLKQDITAKIQELELLIEKQSSEENNIGMVNNNMLIGSVILNNKSPINGISNARNWDNPAYQDTLSPINDPLLMSILNRLQFNLNNDIQLKTEGGKNSKNSEMKINLRLEQFKKELVLYEQKKFKEYGMKIDEITKENKKLANEIGRLRERWDSLVESAKQRRDKQKN
;
A
#
# COMPACT_ATOMS: atom_id res chain seq x y z
N GLU A 1 -49.77 -2.84 -31.60
CA GLU A 1 -48.90 -3.09 -30.43
C GLU A 1 -47.78 -4.11 -30.66
N ASN A 2 -47.89 -5.10 -31.56
CA ASN A 2 -46.85 -6.13 -31.74
C ASN A 2 -45.54 -5.69 -32.45
N LEU A 3 -45.50 -4.53 -33.13
CA LEU A 3 -44.31 -4.10 -33.87
C LEU A 3 -43.22 -3.50 -32.97
N SER A 4 -43.61 -2.87 -31.86
CA SER A 4 -42.70 -2.17 -30.95
C SER A 4 -41.98 -3.11 -29.97
N GLN A 5 -42.61 -4.21 -29.57
CA GLN A 5 -42.00 -5.21 -28.69
C GLN A 5 -40.92 -6.03 -29.41
N ASN A 6 -41.13 -6.38 -30.68
CA ASN A 6 -40.13 -7.08 -31.48
C ASN A 6 -38.92 -6.20 -31.77
N LYS A 7 -39.12 -4.89 -31.97
CA LYS A 7 -38.04 -3.93 -32.16
C LYS A 7 -37.20 -3.77 -30.90
N LEU A 8 -37.84 -3.66 -29.73
CA LEU A 8 -37.14 -3.58 -28.45
C LEU A 8 -36.33 -4.85 -28.15
N SER A 9 -36.89 -6.03 -28.46
CA SER A 9 -36.17 -7.31 -28.34
C SER A 9 -34.96 -7.37 -29.27
N SER A 10 -35.10 -6.90 -30.52
CA SER A 10 -34.02 -6.84 -31.50
C SER A 10 -32.91 -5.88 -31.06
N ASP A 11 -33.27 -4.71 -30.53
CA ASP A 11 -32.31 -3.70 -30.07
C ASP A 11 -31.53 -4.19 -28.84
N VAL A 12 -32.19 -4.92 -27.93
CA VAL A 12 -31.55 -5.56 -26.77
C VAL A 12 -30.62 -6.69 -27.20
N THR A 13 -31.03 -7.54 -28.15
CA THR A 13 -30.15 -8.58 -28.71
C THR A 13 -28.93 -7.97 -29.38
N GLN A 14 -29.11 -6.90 -30.18
CA GLN A 14 -28.02 -6.18 -30.82
C GLN A 14 -27.07 -5.54 -29.79
N ALA A 15 -27.59 -4.97 -28.70
CA ALA A 15 -26.76 -4.42 -27.63
C ALA A 15 -25.95 -5.50 -26.89
N ILE A 16 -26.54 -6.69 -26.68
CA ILE A 16 -25.83 -7.83 -26.08
C ILE A 16 -24.73 -8.35 -27.01
N ASP A 17 -24.98 -8.39 -28.32
CA ASP A 17 -23.97 -8.85 -29.28
C ASP A 17 -22.81 -7.84 -29.41
N LEU A 18 -23.11 -6.53 -29.40
CA LEU A 18 -22.08 -5.49 -29.32
C LEU A 18 -21.25 -5.60 -28.03
N LEU A 19 -21.91 -5.85 -26.88
CA LEU A 19 -21.20 -6.02 -25.61
C LEU A 19 -20.31 -7.27 -25.61
N LYS A 20 -20.77 -8.39 -26.19
CA LYS A 20 -19.95 -9.59 -26.35
C LYS A 20 -18.74 -9.33 -27.24
N GLN A 21 -18.93 -8.59 -28.34
CA GLN A 21 -17.85 -8.21 -29.23
C GLN A 21 -16.82 -7.33 -28.52
N ASP A 22 -17.26 -6.34 -27.73
CA ASP A 22 -16.39 -5.47 -26.95
C ASP A 22 -15.62 -6.24 -25.87
N ILE A 23 -16.28 -7.14 -25.16
CA ILE A 23 -15.63 -8.03 -24.16
C ILE A 23 -14.58 -8.91 -24.84
N THR A 24 -14.90 -9.46 -26.01
CA THR A 24 -13.98 -10.34 -26.75
C THR A 24 -12.77 -9.55 -27.27
N ALA A 25 -12.99 -8.35 -27.81
CA ALA A 25 -11.91 -7.46 -28.24
C ALA A 25 -11.02 -7.05 -27.05
N LYS A 26 -11.61 -6.78 -25.88
CA LYS A 26 -10.85 -6.44 -24.67
C LYS A 26 -10.04 -7.61 -24.14
N ILE A 27 -10.56 -8.84 -24.22
CA ILE A 27 -9.81 -10.05 -23.85
C ILE A 27 -8.59 -10.20 -24.78
N GLN A 28 -8.76 -10.05 -26.09
CA GLN A 28 -7.65 -10.14 -27.05
C GLN A 28 -6.58 -9.05 -26.84
N GLU A 29 -7.01 -7.82 -26.52
CA GLU A 29 -6.09 -6.73 -26.18
C GLU A 29 -5.29 -7.04 -24.90
N LEU A 30 -5.95 -7.61 -23.89
CA LEU A 30 -5.29 -8.02 -22.65
C LEU A 30 -4.31 -9.18 -22.88
N GLU A 31 -4.67 -10.15 -23.72
CA GLU A 31 -3.78 -11.25 -24.12
C GLU A 31 -2.53 -10.72 -24.84
N LEU A 32 -2.69 -9.79 -25.78
CA LEU A 32 -1.57 -9.11 -26.45
C LEU A 32 -0.68 -8.30 -25.49
N LEU A 33 -1.28 -7.63 -24.50
CA LEU A 33 -0.51 -6.88 -23.49
C LEU A 33 0.29 -7.83 -22.58
N ILE A 34 -0.28 -8.97 -22.20
CA ILE A 34 0.43 -10.02 -21.45
C ILE A 34 1.58 -10.59 -22.28
N GLU A 35 1.35 -10.88 -23.55
CA GLU A 35 2.39 -11.41 -24.45
C GLU A 35 3.53 -10.39 -24.67
N LYS A 36 3.18 -9.11 -24.86
CA LYS A 36 4.17 -8.03 -24.98
C LYS A 36 4.98 -7.83 -23.70
N GLN A 37 4.35 -7.95 -22.53
CA GLN A 37 5.03 -7.89 -21.24
C GLN A 37 5.99 -9.08 -21.04
N SER A 38 5.60 -10.28 -21.50
CA SER A 38 6.46 -11.48 -21.45
C SER A 38 7.66 -11.41 -22.43
N SER A 39 7.55 -10.63 -23.51
CA SER A 39 8.59 -10.50 -24.53
C SER A 39 9.73 -9.58 -24.09
N GLU A 40 9.45 -8.58 -23.25
CA GLU A 40 10.46 -7.65 -22.69
C GLU A 40 11.24 -8.28 -21.51
N GLU A 41 10.71 -9.33 -20.87
CA GLU A 41 11.38 -10.06 -19.79
C GLU A 41 12.36 -11.16 -20.29
N ASN A 42 12.34 -11.52 -21.58
CA ASN A 42 13.16 -12.60 -22.14
C ASN A 42 14.65 -12.29 -22.36
N ASN A 43 15.16 -11.14 -21.88
CA ASN A 43 16.60 -10.83 -21.85
C ASN A 43 17.23 -10.94 -20.45
N ILE A 44 16.51 -11.45 -19.46
CA ILE A 44 17.08 -11.74 -18.14
C ILE A 44 16.98 -13.25 -17.90
N GLY A 45 18.15 -13.87 -17.80
CA GLY A 45 18.33 -15.31 -17.85
C GLY A 45 17.40 -16.12 -16.94
N MET A 46 17.03 -17.28 -17.49
CA MET A 46 16.36 -18.42 -16.85
C MET A 46 16.54 -18.48 -15.32
N VAL A 47 15.47 -18.12 -14.60
CA VAL A 47 15.19 -18.68 -13.27
C VAL A 47 13.75 -19.17 -13.32
N ASN A 48 13.59 -20.49 -13.33
CA ASN A 48 12.30 -21.17 -13.28
C ASN A 48 11.54 -20.75 -12.01
N ASN A 49 10.69 -19.74 -12.11
CA ASN A 49 9.76 -19.35 -11.06
C ASN A 49 8.33 -19.41 -11.60
N ASN A 50 7.65 -20.52 -11.31
CA ASN A 50 6.18 -20.65 -11.41
C ASN A 50 5.45 -19.76 -10.37
N MET A 51 5.90 -18.53 -10.13
CA MET A 51 5.25 -17.56 -9.25
C MET A 51 4.59 -16.48 -10.08
N LEU A 52 3.43 -16.72 -10.69
CA LEU A 52 2.59 -15.64 -11.24
C LEU A 52 1.13 -16.05 -11.44
N ILE A 53 0.55 -16.79 -10.49
CA ILE A 53 -0.91 -16.94 -10.41
C ILE A 53 -1.31 -16.77 -8.94
N GLY A 54 -1.75 -15.57 -8.56
CA GLY A 54 -2.58 -15.40 -7.36
C GLY A 54 -2.20 -14.31 -6.38
N SER A 55 -1.25 -13.42 -6.64
CA SER A 55 -1.24 -12.15 -5.90
C SER A 55 -2.41 -11.30 -6.41
N VAL A 56 -3.60 -11.54 -5.87
CA VAL A 56 -4.60 -10.46 -5.73
C VAL A 56 -3.94 -9.44 -4.80
N ILE A 57 -3.11 -8.58 -5.38
CA ILE A 57 -2.79 -7.31 -4.78
C ILE A 57 -4.15 -6.64 -4.66
N LEU A 58 -4.72 -6.64 -3.45
CA LEU A 58 -5.81 -5.75 -3.06
C LEU A 58 -5.25 -4.33 -3.11
N ASN A 59 -5.03 -3.84 -4.32
CA ASN A 59 -4.74 -2.46 -4.62
C ASN A 59 -6.08 -1.73 -4.48
N ASN A 60 -6.56 -1.60 -3.24
CA ASN A 60 -7.65 -0.69 -2.92
C ASN A 60 -7.10 0.75 -2.95
N LYS A 61 -6.57 1.16 -4.11
CA LYS A 61 -6.45 2.56 -4.45
C LYS A 61 -7.88 3.04 -4.72
N SER A 62 -8.58 3.41 -3.65
CA SER A 62 -9.63 4.40 -3.79
C SER A 62 -8.97 5.61 -4.48
N PRO A 63 -9.48 6.10 -5.63
CA PRO A 63 -8.97 7.32 -6.20
C PRO A 63 -9.35 8.44 -5.22
N ILE A 64 -8.40 8.85 -4.38
CA ILE A 64 -8.49 10.13 -3.67
C ILE A 64 -8.32 11.21 -4.74
N ASN A 65 -9.39 11.44 -5.49
CA ASN A 65 -9.64 12.71 -6.12
C ASN A 65 -9.90 13.69 -4.98
N GLY A 66 -8.86 14.40 -4.58
CA GLY A 66 -8.89 15.39 -3.51
C GLY A 66 -7.70 16.32 -3.65
N ILE A 67 -7.72 17.15 -4.69
CA ILE A 67 -6.89 18.36 -4.76
C ILE A 67 -7.38 19.26 -3.62
N SER A 68 -6.78 19.16 -2.45
CA SER A 68 -6.98 20.13 -1.38
C SER A 68 -5.72 20.22 -0.52
N ASN A 69 -4.95 21.28 -0.76
CA ASN A 69 -3.99 21.88 0.17
C ASN A 69 -3.13 20.90 0.98
N ALA A 70 -2.30 20.13 0.29
CA ALA A 70 -1.23 19.38 0.93
C ALA A 70 -0.28 20.39 1.61
N ARG A 71 -0.21 20.36 2.94
CA ARG A 71 0.75 21.17 3.70
C ARG A 71 2.15 20.62 3.40
N ASN A 72 3.20 21.42 3.49
CA ASN A 72 4.58 21.00 3.17
C ASN A 72 5.11 19.77 3.95
N TRP A 73 4.36 19.23 4.92
CA TRP A 73 4.64 17.98 5.63
C TRP A 73 4.02 16.73 4.97
N ASP A 74 3.14 16.90 3.98
CA ASP A 74 2.60 15.85 3.11
C ASP A 74 3.61 15.46 2.02
N ASN A 75 4.88 15.33 2.41
CA ASN A 75 5.94 14.95 1.50
C ASN A 75 5.80 13.44 1.20
N PRO A 76 5.58 13.05 -0.07
CA PRO A 76 5.34 11.66 -0.47
C PRO A 76 6.50 10.72 -0.09
N ALA A 77 7.72 11.25 0.10
CA ALA A 77 8.87 10.48 0.57
C ALA A 77 8.68 9.88 1.98
N TYR A 78 7.82 10.47 2.83
CA TYR A 78 7.52 9.93 4.16
C TYR A 78 6.28 9.04 4.16
N GLN A 79 5.35 9.21 3.22
CA GLN A 79 4.15 8.36 3.11
C GLN A 79 4.48 6.95 2.64
N ASP A 80 5.49 6.79 1.78
CA ASP A 80 5.89 5.48 1.26
C ASP A 80 6.37 4.52 2.37
N THR A 81 6.97 5.07 3.43
CA THR A 81 7.44 4.31 4.62
C THR A 81 6.33 3.97 5.63
N LEU A 82 5.15 4.56 5.48
CA LEU A 82 4.02 4.39 6.40
C LEU A 82 2.94 3.46 5.85
N SER A 83 3.03 3.05 4.57
CA SER A 83 2.13 2.06 4.00
C SER A 83 2.52 0.65 4.46
N PRO A 84 1.68 -0.06 5.24
CA PRO A 84 1.97 -1.43 5.66
C PRO A 84 2.17 -2.37 4.48
N ILE A 85 1.56 -2.04 3.33
CA ILE A 85 1.60 -2.82 2.09
C ILE A 85 2.99 -2.81 1.45
N ASN A 86 3.82 -1.80 1.74
CA ASN A 86 5.17 -1.69 1.20
C ASN A 86 6.24 -2.29 2.12
N ASP A 87 5.84 -2.83 3.29
CA ASP A 87 6.78 -3.43 4.24
C ASP A 87 7.20 -4.83 3.78
N PRO A 88 8.49 -5.06 3.46
CA PRO A 88 8.97 -6.36 2.97
C PRO A 88 8.74 -7.50 3.97
N LEU A 89 8.79 -7.21 5.28
CA LEU A 89 8.57 -8.21 6.32
C LEU A 89 7.10 -8.60 6.40
N LEU A 90 6.18 -7.62 6.40
CA LEU A 90 4.75 -7.92 6.41
C LEU A 90 4.32 -8.65 5.13
N MET A 91 4.85 -8.21 3.98
CA MET A 91 4.64 -8.87 2.70
C MET A 91 5.13 -10.33 2.72
N SER A 92 6.30 -10.59 3.34
CA SER A 92 6.81 -11.96 3.48
C SER A 92 5.92 -12.86 4.35
N ILE A 93 5.35 -12.31 5.43
CA ILE A 93 4.44 -13.03 6.34
C ILE A 93 3.13 -13.37 5.59
N LEU A 94 2.58 -12.40 4.85
CA LEU A 94 1.37 -12.59 4.04
C LEU A 94 1.59 -13.61 2.92
N ASN A 95 2.68 -13.47 2.16
CA ASN A 95 3.02 -14.41 1.09
C ASN A 95 3.23 -15.83 1.60
N ARG A 96 3.84 -16.00 2.79
CA ARG A 96 3.99 -17.31 3.43
C ARG A 96 2.64 -17.91 3.80
N LEU A 97 1.73 -17.12 4.39
CA LEU A 97 0.38 -17.60 4.70
C LEU A 97 -0.34 -18.04 3.41
N GLN A 98 -0.31 -17.19 2.39
CA GLN A 98 -0.95 -17.45 1.11
C GLN A 98 -0.41 -18.72 0.44
N PHE A 99 0.91 -18.87 0.37
CA PHE A 99 1.55 -20.06 -0.18
C PHE A 99 1.13 -21.34 0.58
N ASN A 100 1.14 -21.28 1.91
CA ASN A 100 0.76 -22.42 2.74
C ASN A 100 -0.71 -22.81 2.55
N LEU A 101 -1.61 -21.84 2.52
CA LEU A 101 -3.05 -22.08 2.29
C LEU A 101 -3.30 -22.64 0.90
N ASN A 102 -2.67 -22.07 -0.14
CA ASN A 102 -2.82 -22.55 -1.51
C ASN A 102 -2.35 -23.99 -1.67
N ASN A 103 -1.21 -24.36 -1.07
CA ASN A 103 -0.73 -25.75 -1.08
C ASN A 103 -1.70 -26.70 -0.37
N ASP A 104 -2.20 -26.32 0.80
CA ASP A 104 -3.15 -27.14 1.56
C ASP A 104 -4.51 -27.28 0.84
N ILE A 105 -4.91 -26.29 0.02
CA ILE A 105 -6.12 -26.32 -0.82
C ILE A 105 -5.90 -27.17 -2.07
N GLN A 106 -4.77 -27.04 -2.78
CA GLN A 106 -4.45 -27.84 -3.97
C GLN A 106 -4.39 -29.34 -3.66
N LEU A 107 -3.85 -29.72 -2.50
CA LEU A 107 -3.83 -31.11 -2.03
C LEU A 107 -5.24 -31.70 -1.78
N LYS A 108 -6.28 -30.86 -1.59
CA LYS A 108 -7.67 -31.32 -1.49
C LYS A 108 -8.30 -31.60 -2.85
N THR A 109 -7.96 -30.80 -3.86
CA THR A 109 -8.55 -30.91 -5.20
C THR A 109 -8.06 -32.14 -5.97
N GLU A 110 -6.88 -32.67 -5.62
CA GLU A 110 -6.29 -33.86 -6.25
C GLU A 110 -6.79 -35.21 -5.65
N GLY A 111 -7.87 -35.22 -4.87
CA GLY A 111 -8.53 -36.46 -4.43
C GLY A 111 -7.92 -37.16 -3.20
N GLY A 112 -7.08 -36.47 -2.42
CA GLY A 112 -6.52 -37.00 -1.17
C GLY A 112 -7.60 -37.23 -0.10
N LYS A 113 -7.76 -38.49 0.36
CA LYS A 113 -8.77 -39.00 1.32
C LYS A 113 -8.78 -38.39 2.76
N ASN A 114 -8.17 -37.22 3.00
CA ASN A 114 -7.87 -36.71 4.35
C ASN A 114 -8.58 -35.40 4.72
N SER A 115 -9.85 -35.23 4.31
CA SER A 115 -10.64 -34.00 4.55
C SER A 115 -10.67 -33.55 6.02
N LYS A 116 -10.77 -34.47 6.98
CA LYS A 116 -10.85 -34.17 8.43
C LYS A 116 -9.57 -33.57 9.06
N ASN A 117 -8.40 -33.74 8.44
CA ASN A 117 -7.13 -33.18 8.94
C ASN A 117 -6.86 -31.78 8.38
N SER A 118 -7.66 -31.33 7.42
CA SER A 118 -7.38 -30.09 6.71
C SER A 118 -7.74 -28.83 7.48
N GLU A 119 -8.83 -28.87 8.25
CA GLU A 119 -9.23 -27.78 9.14
C GLU A 119 -8.19 -27.58 10.24
N MET A 120 -7.68 -28.67 10.80
CA MET A 120 -6.57 -28.63 11.78
C MET A 120 -5.31 -28.00 11.20
N LYS A 121 -4.94 -28.32 9.95
CA LYS A 121 -3.80 -27.70 9.26
C LYS A 121 -4.01 -26.21 9.00
N ILE A 122 -5.19 -25.83 8.50
CA ILE A 122 -5.54 -24.42 8.25
C ILE A 122 -5.47 -23.62 9.57
N ASN A 123 -6.07 -24.13 10.64
CA ASN A 123 -5.99 -23.51 11.96
C ASN A 123 -4.55 -23.37 12.45
N LEU A 124 -3.70 -24.38 12.23
CA LEU A 124 -2.27 -24.29 12.57
C LEU A 124 -1.57 -23.18 11.77
N ARG A 125 -1.86 -23.03 10.47
CA ARG A 125 -1.30 -21.94 9.64
C ARG A 125 -1.76 -20.57 10.10
N LEU A 126 -3.04 -20.43 10.47
CA LEU A 126 -3.58 -19.19 11.00
C LEU A 126 -2.95 -18.83 12.36
N GLU A 127 -2.74 -19.81 13.24
CA GLU A 127 -2.05 -19.58 14.52
C GLU A 127 -0.57 -19.21 14.33
N GLN A 128 0.12 -19.81 13.35
CA GLN A 128 1.47 -19.41 12.99
C GLN A 128 1.50 -17.97 12.47
N PHE A 129 0.62 -17.63 11.54
CA PHE A 129 0.48 -16.27 11.02
C PHE A 129 0.20 -15.26 12.12
N LYS A 130 -0.71 -15.57 13.05
CA LYS A 130 -1.03 -14.71 14.19
C LYS A 130 0.19 -14.43 15.05
N LYS A 131 1.01 -15.45 15.36
CA LYS A 131 2.25 -15.27 16.12
C LYS A 131 3.26 -14.38 15.39
N GLU A 132 3.43 -14.60 14.09
CA GLU A 132 4.33 -13.80 13.25
C GLU A 132 3.87 -12.35 13.15
N LEU A 133 2.56 -12.13 13.04
CA LEU A 133 1.96 -10.79 13.02
C LEU A 133 2.17 -10.06 14.35
N VAL A 134 1.99 -10.74 15.49
CA VAL A 134 2.26 -10.15 16.81
C VAL A 134 3.73 -9.74 16.94
N LEU A 135 4.66 -10.56 16.47
CA LEU A 135 6.09 -10.21 16.48
C LEU A 135 6.40 -9.02 15.58
N TYR A 136 5.76 -8.96 14.41
CA TYR A 136 5.85 -7.82 13.50
C TYR A 136 5.36 -6.52 14.16
N GLU A 137 4.17 -6.55 14.77
CA GLU A 137 3.59 -5.41 15.47
C GLU A 137 4.47 -4.94 16.63
N GLN A 138 4.98 -5.87 17.44
CA GLN A 138 5.90 -5.54 18.53
C GLN A 138 7.20 -4.88 18.03
N LYS A 139 7.74 -5.37 16.91
CA LYS A 139 8.92 -4.78 16.28
C LYS A 139 8.62 -3.35 15.81
N LYS A 140 7.48 -3.14 15.13
CA LYS A 140 7.07 -1.81 14.66
C LYS A 140 6.77 -0.85 15.78
N PHE A 141 6.14 -1.31 16.85
CA PHE A 141 5.91 -0.52 18.05
C PHE A 141 7.23 0.00 18.64
N LYS A 142 8.25 -0.85 18.74
CA LYS A 142 9.59 -0.45 19.20
C LYS A 142 10.26 0.54 18.23
N GLU A 143 10.18 0.28 16.93
CA GLU A 143 10.75 1.15 15.89
C GLU A 143 10.14 2.57 15.96
N TYR A 144 8.81 2.66 16.04
CA TYR A 144 8.12 3.94 16.20
C TYR A 144 8.41 4.60 17.54
N GLY A 145 8.50 3.84 18.63
CA GLY A 145 8.91 4.37 19.93
C GLY A 145 10.28 5.06 19.87
N MET A 146 11.27 4.42 19.26
CA MET A 146 12.60 5.01 19.07
C MET A 146 12.55 6.27 18.20
N LYS A 147 11.77 6.25 17.11
CA LYS A 147 11.61 7.41 16.22
C LYS A 147 10.95 8.59 16.93
N ILE A 148 9.96 8.33 17.79
CA ILE A 148 9.33 9.36 18.63
C ILE A 148 10.35 9.94 19.60
N ASP A 149 11.17 9.12 20.26
CA ASP A 149 12.20 9.59 21.18
C ASP A 149 13.25 10.45 20.48
N GLU A 150 13.67 10.07 19.28
CA GLU A 150 14.60 10.82 18.44
C GLU A 150 14.03 12.20 18.07
N ILE A 151 12.81 12.23 17.53
CA ILE A 151 12.11 13.47 17.17
C ILE A 151 11.88 14.34 18.42
N THR A 152 11.59 13.74 19.57
CA THR A 152 11.39 14.47 20.83
C THR A 152 12.69 15.14 21.30
N LYS A 153 13.83 14.43 21.18
CA LYS A 153 15.15 15.00 21.48
C LYS A 153 15.51 16.14 20.52
N GLU A 154 15.24 15.98 19.23
CA GLU A 154 15.46 17.01 18.22
C GLU A 154 14.59 18.25 18.49
N ASN A 155 13.29 18.06 18.71
CA ASN A 155 12.37 19.12 19.07
C ASN A 155 12.83 19.89 20.32
N LYS A 156 13.34 19.19 21.34
CA LYS A 156 13.90 19.85 22.54
C LYS A 156 15.13 20.68 22.21
N LYS A 157 16.01 20.21 21.32
CA LYS A 157 17.19 20.99 20.86
C LYS A 157 16.75 22.24 20.12
N LEU A 158 15.83 22.11 19.17
CA LEU A 158 15.29 23.23 18.41
C LEU A 158 14.57 24.24 19.30
N ALA A 159 13.78 23.77 20.27
CA ALA A 159 13.12 24.63 21.25
C ALA A 159 14.12 25.44 22.07
N ASN A 160 15.23 24.83 22.51
CA ASN A 160 16.29 25.53 23.22
C ASN A 160 16.99 26.58 22.34
N GLU A 161 17.21 26.26 21.07
CA GLU A 161 17.81 27.19 20.11
C GLU A 161 16.90 28.39 19.85
N ILE A 162 15.60 28.15 19.67
CA ILE A 162 14.58 29.21 19.58
C ILE A 162 14.61 30.09 20.84
N GLY A 163 14.73 29.51 22.03
CA GLY A 163 14.87 30.25 23.28
C GLY A 163 16.08 31.20 23.28
N ARG A 164 17.26 30.69 22.94
CA ARG A 164 18.49 31.50 22.86
C ARG A 164 18.41 32.62 21.81
N LEU A 165 17.79 32.34 20.67
CA LEU A 165 17.59 33.35 19.63
C LEU A 165 16.64 34.46 20.09
N ARG A 166 15.58 34.11 20.84
CA ARG A 166 14.68 35.10 21.47
C ARG A 166 15.41 35.97 22.48
N GLU A 167 16.21 35.39 23.38
CA GLU A 167 17.01 36.17 24.35
C GLU A 167 17.98 37.13 23.66
N ARG A 168 18.65 36.68 22.59
CA ARG A 168 19.53 37.54 21.78
C ARG A 168 18.77 38.65 21.08
N TRP A 169 17.60 38.34 20.54
CA TRP A 169 16.71 39.31 19.92
C TRP A 169 16.26 40.38 20.92
N ASP A 170 15.78 39.97 22.09
CA ASP A 170 15.33 40.87 23.14
C ASP A 170 16.48 41.77 23.63
N SER A 171 17.69 41.20 23.79
CA SER A 171 18.89 41.96 24.12
C SER A 171 19.26 43.00 23.05
N LEU A 172 19.13 42.65 21.78
CA LEU A 172 19.41 43.55 20.66
C LEU A 172 18.38 44.69 20.60
N VAL A 173 17.09 44.36 20.77
CA VAL A 173 16.00 45.33 20.84
C VAL A 173 16.21 46.30 22.00
N GLU A 174 16.56 45.79 23.18
CA GLU A 174 16.82 46.61 24.36
C GLU A 174 18.05 47.51 24.18
N SER A 175 19.13 46.99 23.61
CA SER A 175 20.31 47.79 23.26
C SER A 175 19.97 48.92 22.28
N ALA A 176 19.13 48.65 21.27
CA ALA A 176 18.68 49.65 20.32
C ALA A 176 17.81 50.74 20.96
N LYS A 177 16.93 50.37 21.91
CA LYS A 177 16.14 51.34 22.70
C LYS A 177 17.06 52.24 23.53
N GLN A 178 17.98 51.65 24.29
CA GLN A 178 18.93 52.42 25.11
C GLN A 178 19.77 53.40 24.28
N ARG A 179 20.21 53.00 23.08
CA ARG A 179 20.94 53.91 22.17
C ARG A 179 20.08 55.09 21.73
N ARG A 180 18.80 54.86 21.42
CA ARG A 180 17.86 55.92 21.05
C ARG A 180 17.60 56.89 22.20
N ASP A 181 17.43 56.38 23.41
CA ASP A 181 17.15 57.21 24.58
C ASP A 181 18.37 58.08 24.94
N LYS A 182 19.60 57.54 24.80
CA LYS A 182 20.85 58.30 24.93
C LYS A 182 21.06 59.37 23.85
N GLN A 183 20.39 59.28 22.71
CA GLN A 183 20.46 60.30 21.65
C GLN A 183 19.39 61.40 21.81
N LYS A 184 18.35 61.15 22.62
CA LYS A 184 17.26 62.10 22.87
C LYS A 184 17.47 62.97 24.12
N ASN A 185 18.31 62.52 25.05
CA ASN A 185 18.80 63.29 26.19
C ASN A 185 20.13 63.95 25.84
#